data_AF-A0AAJ6YYH2-F1
#
_entry.id   AF-A0AAJ6YYH2-F1
#
_cell.length_a   1.000
_cell.length_b   1.000
_cell.length_c   1.000
_cell.angle_alpha   90.00
_cell.angle_beta   90.00
_cell.angle_gamma   90.00
#
_symmetry.space_group_name_H-M   'P 1'
#
loop_
_entity.id
_entity.type
_entity.pdbx_description
1 polymer ?
#
loop_
_entity_poly.entity_id
_entity_poly.type
_entity_poly.pdbx_seq_one_letter_code
_entity_poly.pdbx_strand_id
1 'polypeptide(L)'
;MLSNNERTPQVIRNAMLKLNLDGDPDAYTLAQVLPDREMVLPANANVYYAVNTAYNLNFILRPRKSQQAEPVANGKPKNKRN
;
A
#
# COMPACT_ATOMS: atom_id res chain seq x y z
N MET A 1 2.47 -0.16 -16.25
CA MET A 1 2.99 1.20 -15.98
C MET A 1 2.07 1.83 -14.96
N LEU A 2 2.59 2.36 -13.84
CA LEU A 2 1.74 2.98 -12.82
C LEU A 2 1.17 4.30 -13.37
N SER A 3 -0.14 4.46 -13.35
CA SER A 3 -0.79 5.72 -13.72
C SER A 3 -0.87 6.66 -12.51
N ASN A 4 -0.95 7.97 -12.75
CA ASN A 4 -1.01 8.96 -11.67
C ASN A 4 -2.27 8.89 -10.78
N ASN A 5 -3.25 8.05 -11.16
CA ASN A 5 -4.50 7.88 -10.44
C ASN A 5 -4.57 6.53 -9.69
N GLU A 6 -3.55 5.68 -9.78
CA GLU A 6 -3.56 4.38 -9.12
C GLU A 6 -3.31 4.49 -7.63
N ARG A 7 -4.27 3.97 -6.86
CA ARG A 7 -4.19 3.89 -5.40
C ARG A 7 -3.82 2.49 -4.92
N THR A 8 -3.31 2.41 -3.70
CA THR A 8 -2.86 1.15 -3.08
C THR A 8 -3.86 0.00 -3.23
N PRO A 9 -5.19 0.17 -2.97
CA PRO A 9 -6.15 -0.93 -3.11
C PRO A 9 -6.31 -1.44 -4.55
N GLN A 10 -6.22 -0.54 -5.54
CA GLN A 10 -6.31 -0.91 -6.95
C GLN A 10 -5.07 -1.70 -7.37
N VAL A 11 -3.88 -1.26 -6.95
CA VAL A 11 -2.63 -1.96 -7.25
C VAL A 11 -2.58 -3.33 -6.59
N ILE A 12 -3.05 -3.44 -5.33
CA ILE A 12 -3.19 -4.73 -4.63
C ILE A 12 -4.12 -5.67 -5.40
N ARG A 13 -5.32 -5.20 -5.77
CA ARG A 13 -6.28 -6.01 -6.53
C ARG A 13 -5.68 -6.50 -7.85
N ASN A 14 -5.04 -5.61 -8.60
CA ASN A 14 -4.38 -5.96 -9.86
C ASN A 14 -3.25 -6.97 -9.67
N ALA A 15 -2.49 -6.86 -8.58
CA ALA A 15 -1.43 -7.82 -8.24
C ALA A 15 -2.01 -9.19 -7.88
N MET A 16 -3.07 -9.24 -7.06
CA MET A 16 -3.76 -10.49 -6.72
C MET A 16 -4.27 -11.21 -7.97
N LEU A 17 -4.91 -10.49 -8.89
CA LEU A 17 -5.39 -11.06 -10.16
C LEU A 17 -4.24 -11.66 -10.99
N LYS A 18 -3.09 -10.98 -11.08
CA LYS A 18 -1.91 -11.48 -11.82
C LYS A 18 -1.24 -12.69 -11.18
N LEU A 19 -1.39 -12.83 -9.86
CA LEU A 19 -0.83 -13.94 -9.08
C LEU A 19 -1.85 -15.07 -8.88
N ASN A 20 -3.04 -14.97 -9.48
CA ASN A 20 -4.15 -15.90 -9.28
C ASN A 20 -4.49 -16.11 -7.79
N LEU A 21 -4.47 -15.04 -7.00
CA LEU A 21 -4.85 -15.05 -5.59
C LEU A 21 -6.32 -14.67 -5.43
N ASP A 22 -7.08 -15.53 -4.77
CA ASP A 22 -8.46 -15.27 -4.37
C ASP A 22 -8.54 -14.61 -2.99
N GLY A 23 -9.63 -13.88 -2.73
CA GLY A 23 -9.93 -13.28 -1.43
C GLY A 23 -10.10 -11.77 -1.46
N ASP A 24 -10.08 -11.15 -0.28
CA ASP A 24 -10.31 -9.72 -0.10
C ASP A 24 -9.00 -8.91 -0.26
N PRO A 25 -8.92 -7.95 -1.20
CA PRO A 25 -7.80 -7.02 -1.33
C PRO A 25 -7.46 -6.25 -0.04
N ASP A 26 -8.46 -5.95 0.81
CA ASP A 26 -8.23 -5.21 2.05
C ASP A 26 -7.53 -6.05 3.13
N ALA A 27 -7.43 -7.38 2.92
CA ALA A 27 -6.65 -8.30 3.72
C ALA A 27 -5.16 -8.34 3.32
N TYR A 28 -4.73 -7.51 2.37
CA TYR A 28 -3.33 -7.43 1.95
C TYR A 28 -2.73 -6.04 2.17
N THR A 29 -1.40 -6.00 2.22
CA THR A 29 -0.56 -4.80 2.20
C THR A 29 0.40 -4.87 1.04
N LEU A 30 0.82 -3.71 0.55
CA LEU A 30 1.80 -3.55 -0.50
C LEU A 30 3.03 -2.87 0.09
N ALA A 31 4.22 -3.41 -0.14
CA ALA A 31 5.48 -2.79 0.28
C ALA A 31 6.45 -2.68 -0.90
N GLN A 32 7.14 -1.55 -1.02
CA GLN A 32 8.28 -1.42 -1.93
C GLN A 32 9.53 -2.00 -1.26
N VAL A 33 10.31 -2.78 -2.02
CA VAL A 33 11.61 -3.31 -1.59
C VAL A 33 12.67 -2.23 -1.82
N LEU A 34 13.33 -1.82 -0.75
CA LEU A 34 14.50 -0.95 -0.78
C LEU A 34 15.76 -1.78 -0.49
N PRO A 35 16.99 -1.25 -0.72
CA PRO A 35 18.22 -2.02 -0.51
C PRO A 35 18.44 -2.48 0.94
N ASP A 36 17.99 -1.69 1.90
CA ASP A 36 18.25 -1.86 3.34
C ASP A 36 17.00 -2.23 4.14
N ARG A 37 15.81 -1.99 3.59
CA ARG A 37 14.53 -2.16 4.27
C ARG A 37 13.39 -2.30 3.28
N GLU A 38 12.18 -2.38 3.83
CA GLU A 38 10.96 -2.32 3.04
C GLU A 38 10.13 -1.13 3.48
N MET A 39 9.44 -0.53 2.51
CA MET A 39 8.55 0.59 2.75
C MET A 39 7.13 0.15 2.46
N VAL A 40 6.34 -0.06 3.52
CA VAL A 40 4.91 -0.37 3.40
C VAL A 40 4.18 0.86 2.89
N LEU A 41 3.38 0.69 1.84
CA LEU A 41 2.53 1.75 1.32
C LEU A 41 1.27 1.86 2.18
N PRO A 42 0.84 3.08 2.53
CA PRO A 42 -0.39 3.28 3.28
C PRO A 42 -1.62 2.74 2.53
N ALA A 43 -2.62 2.32 3.30
CA ALA A 43 -3.79 1.58 2.81
C ALA A 43 -4.54 2.26 1.64
N ASN A 44 -4.56 3.60 1.59
CA ASN A 44 -5.23 4.37 0.54
C ASN A 44 -4.34 5.49 -0.02
N ALA A 45 -3.03 5.26 -0.07
CA ALA A 45 -2.10 6.18 -0.71
C ALA A 45 -2.24 6.13 -2.24
N ASN A 46 -1.88 7.23 -2.89
CA ASN A 46 -1.62 7.22 -4.32
C ASN A 46 -0.23 6.65 -4.54
N VAL A 47 -0.14 5.50 -5.23
CA VAL A 47 1.09 4.73 -5.37
C VAL A 47 2.12 5.52 -6.18
N TYR A 48 1.68 6.27 -7.20
CA TYR A 48 2.56 7.07 -8.04
C TYR A 48 3.40 8.08 -7.22
N TYR A 49 2.82 8.64 -6.15
CA TYR A 49 3.50 9.60 -5.28
C TYR A 49 4.14 8.97 -4.03
N ALA A 50 3.73 7.76 -3.65
CA ALA A 50 4.21 7.09 -2.44
C ALA A 50 5.49 6.29 -2.66
N VAL A 51 5.79 5.91 -3.91
CA VAL A 51 6.97 5.10 -4.24
C VAL A 51 8.24 5.95 -4.25
N ASN A 52 9.36 5.32 -3.91
CA ASN A 52 10.67 5.92 -4.06
C ASN A 52 11.27 5.52 -5.42
N THR A 53 11.29 6.47 -6.35
CA THR A 53 11.80 6.26 -7.72
C THR A 53 13.33 6.30 -7.81
N ALA A 54 14.04 6.65 -6.74
CA ALA A 54 15.49 6.54 -6.67
C ALA A 54 15.98 5.08 -6.61
N TYR A 55 15.07 4.13 -6.37
CA TYR A 55 15.34 2.71 -6.28
C TYR A 55 14.45 1.91 -7.24
N ASN A 56 14.78 0.62 -7.39
CA ASN A 56 13.98 -0.30 -8.19
C ASN A 56 12.53 -0.37 -7.68
N LEU A 57 11.59 -0.41 -8.62
CA LEU A 57 10.16 -0.50 -8.35
C LEU A 57 9.74 -1.97 -8.15
N ASN A 58 10.40 -2.64 -7.21
CA ASN A 58 10.07 -4.00 -6.80
C ASN A 58 9.11 -3.94 -5.61
N PHE A 59 8.07 -4.76 -5.64
CA PHE A 59 7.03 -4.76 -4.62
C PHE A 59 6.79 -6.16 -4.05
N ILE A 60 6.40 -6.20 -2.78
CA ILE A 60 5.95 -7.41 -2.10
C ILE A 60 4.50 -7.20 -1.68
N LEU A 61 3.66 -8.18 -2.02
CA LEU A 61 2.29 -8.29 -1.54
C LEU A 61 2.27 -9.20 -0.31
N ARG A 62 1.72 -8.74 0.82
CA ARG A 62 1.64 -9.55 2.06
C ARG A 62 0.25 -9.57 2.66
N PRO A 63 -0.22 -10.70 3.19
CA PRO A 63 -1.40 -10.71 4.05
C PRO A 63 -1.20 -9.79 5.25
N ARG A 64 -2.23 -9.03 5.60
CA ARG A 64 -2.27 -8.19 6.80
C ARG A 64 -2.30 -9.09 8.02
N LYS A 65 -1.30 -8.93 8.90
CA LYS A 65 -1.41 -9.41 10.28
C LYS A 65 -2.34 -8.46 11.01
N SER A 66 -3.31 -8.98 11.75
CA SER A 66 -4.44 -8.28 12.39
C SER A 66 -4.08 -7.19 13.44
N GLN A 67 -2.84 -6.66 13.46
CA GLN A 67 -2.34 -5.85 14.57
C GLN A 67 -1.50 -4.61 14.21
N GLN A 68 -1.34 -4.22 12.95
CA GLN A 68 -0.68 -2.95 12.64
C GLN A 68 -1.71 -1.88 12.29
N ALA A 69 -2.18 -1.20 13.33
CA ALA A 69 -2.75 0.13 13.19
C ALA A 69 -1.66 1.04 12.60
N GLU A 70 -1.91 1.55 11.39
CA GLU A 70 -1.02 2.48 10.71
C GLU A 70 -0.77 3.71 11.59
N PRO A 71 0.49 4.12 11.85
CA PRO A 71 0.73 5.45 12.37
C PRO A 71 0.31 6.44 11.29
N VAL A 72 -0.68 7.27 11.60
CA VAL A 72 -1.19 8.33 10.72
C VAL A 72 -0.03 9.28 10.41
N ALA A 73 0.63 9.08 9.28
CA ALA A 73 1.54 10.06 8.71
C ALA A 73 0.70 11.21 8.14
N ASN A 74 0.45 12.18 9.02
CA ASN A 74 0.07 13.55 8.75
C ASN A 74 -1.30 13.82 8.09
N GLY A 75 -2.33 13.96 8.94
CA GLY A 75 -3.61 14.57 8.61
C GLY A 75 -4.43 14.76 9.89
N LYS A 76 -4.66 16.02 10.27
CA LYS A 76 -5.25 16.49 11.54
C LYS A 76 -6.38 15.59 12.09
N PRO A 77 -6.45 15.35 13.42
CA PRO A 77 -7.53 14.57 14.02
C PRO A 77 -8.88 15.23 13.74
N LYS A 78 -9.79 14.50 13.08
CA LYS A 78 -11.18 14.94 12.88
C LYS A 78 -11.88 14.82 14.24
N ASN A 79 -12.01 15.96 14.92
CA ASN A 79 -12.66 16.06 16.21
C ASN A 79 -14.11 15.53 16.12
N LYS A 80 -14.41 14.47 16.88
CA LYS A 80 -15.76 13.91 17.00
C LYS A 80 -16.57 14.88 17.87
N ARG A 81 -17.41 15.71 17.26
CA ARG A 81 -18.40 16.52 17.98
C ARG A 81 -19.55 15.59 18.39
N ASN A 82 -19.77 15.47 19.70
CA ASN A 82 -21.00 14.95 20.29
C ASN A 82 -22.18 15.87 19.95
#